data_AF-A0A1F2X0R0-F1
#
_entry.id   AF-A0A1F2X0R0-F1
#
_cell.length_a   1.000
_cell.length_b   1.000
_cell.length_c   1.000
_cell.angle_alpha   90.00
_cell.angle_beta   90.00
_cell.angle_gamma   90.00
#
_symmetry.space_group_name_H-M   'P 1'
#
loop_
_entity.id
_entity.type
_entity.pdbx_description
1 polymer ?
#
loop_
_entity_poly.entity_id
_entity_poly.type
_entity_poly.pdbx_seq_one_letter_code
_entity_poly.pdbx_strand_id
1 'polypeptide(L)'
;MVASRSSTTDIGALLHAACRRRDLTVCDVARLCDITSEYMCDLVAGKRPPTVEAAERLIAVLHLRGEDATALMRFTGDRDITGVNFGVVHPSAID
;
A
#
# COMPACT_ATOMS: atom_id res chain seq x y z
N MET A 1 -0.02 14.04 -26.29
CA MET A 1 -1.30 13.47 -25.84
C MET A 1 -1.33 13.53 -24.33
N VAL A 2 -2.21 14.36 -23.77
CA VAL A 2 -2.38 14.55 -22.33
C VAL A 2 -3.27 13.42 -21.79
N ALA A 3 -2.77 12.66 -20.81
CA ALA A 3 -3.56 11.61 -20.16
C ALA A 3 -4.58 12.28 -19.22
N SER A 4 -5.81 12.43 -19.71
CA SER A 4 -6.92 12.98 -18.94
C SER A 4 -7.70 11.89 -18.21
N ARG A 5 -8.11 12.26 -16.98
CA ARG A 5 -9.10 11.65 -16.05
C ARG A 5 -8.55 10.77 -14.94
N SER A 6 -7.78 11.40 -14.06
CA SER A 6 -7.62 11.04 -12.65
C SER A 6 -8.93 11.33 -11.90
N SER A 7 -9.87 10.41 -11.93
CA SER A 7 -11.08 10.53 -11.10
C SER A 7 -11.59 9.16 -10.68
N THR A 8 -10.70 8.31 -10.19
CA THR A 8 -10.98 7.24 -9.22
C THR A 8 -9.64 6.93 -8.57
N THR A 9 -9.57 6.98 -7.24
CA THR A 9 -8.35 6.73 -6.49
C THR A 9 -8.07 5.23 -6.52
N ASP A 10 -7.54 4.71 -7.63
CA ASP A 10 -7.20 3.29 -7.72
C ASP A 10 -5.94 3.04 -6.90
N ILE A 11 -6.01 2.10 -5.96
CA ILE A 11 -4.88 1.75 -5.09
C ILE A 11 -3.62 1.44 -5.91
N GLY A 12 -3.78 0.85 -7.11
CA GLY A 12 -2.70 0.63 -8.06
C GLY A 12 -2.02 1.89 -8.58
N ALA A 13 -2.77 2.96 -8.83
CA ALA A 13 -2.20 4.24 -9.25
C ALA A 13 -1.36 4.87 -8.13
N LEU A 14 -1.82 4.78 -6.88
CA LEU A 14 -1.08 5.22 -5.70
C LEU A 14 0.21 4.42 -5.53
N LEU A 15 0.12 3.09 -5.60
CA LEU A 15 1.29 2.20 -5.55
C LEU A 15 2.29 2.49 -6.68
N HIS A 16 1.83 2.62 -7.93
CA HIS A 16 2.70 2.97 -9.05
C HIS A 16 3.40 4.31 -8.86
N ALA A 17 2.68 5.33 -8.38
CA ALA A 17 3.26 6.64 -8.10
C ALA A 17 4.32 6.55 -6.99
N ALA A 18 4.04 5.80 -5.93
CA ALA A 18 4.96 5.59 -4.81
C ALA A 18 6.22 4.80 -5.23
N CYS A 19 6.04 3.71 -5.97
CA CYS A 19 7.13 2.92 -6.55
C CYS A 19 8.04 3.78 -7.42
N ARG A 20 7.47 4.59 -8.32
CA ARG A 20 8.24 5.49 -9.19
C ARG A 20 9.03 6.55 -8.42
N ARG A 21 8.48 7.09 -7.33
CA ARG A 21 9.20 8.05 -6.46
C ARG A 21 10.44 7.43 -5.78
N ARG A 22 10.48 6.10 -5.67
CA ARG A 22 11.53 5.34 -4.99
C ARG A 22 12.43 4.54 -5.93
N ASP A 23 12.21 4.63 -7.24
CA ASP A 23 12.88 3.82 -8.26
C ASP A 23 12.74 2.30 -7.99
N LEU A 24 11.60 1.89 -7.42
CA LEU A 24 11.30 0.49 -7.10
C LEU A 24 10.31 -0.09 -8.10
N THR A 25 10.43 -1.38 -8.40
CA THR A 25 9.40 -2.10 -9.16
C THR A 25 8.34 -2.69 -8.22
N VAL A 26 7.17 -2.99 -8.76
CA VAL A 26 6.11 -3.70 -8.03
C VAL A 26 6.60 -5.05 -7.48
N CYS A 27 7.51 -5.72 -8.21
CA CYS A 27 8.14 -6.97 -7.77
C CYS A 27 9.10 -6.76 -6.59
N ASP A 28 9.87 -5.67 -6.59
CA ASP A 28 10.76 -5.35 -5.47
C ASP A 28 9.95 -5.05 -4.22
N VAL A 29 8.88 -4.27 -4.35
CA VAL A 29 7.98 -3.98 -3.23
C VAL A 29 7.30 -5.24 -2.71
N ALA A 30 6.87 -6.14 -3.60
CA ALA A 30 6.31 -7.43 -3.20
C ALA A 30 7.29 -8.25 -2.35
N ARG A 31 8.57 -8.31 -2.77
CA ARG A 31 9.63 -8.97 -1.99
C ARG A 31 9.90 -8.29 -0.66
N LEU A 32 9.96 -6.96 -0.64
CA LEU A 32 10.23 -6.18 0.56
C LEU A 32 9.08 -6.25 1.58
N CYS A 33 7.85 -6.42 1.11
CA CYS A 33 6.67 -6.60 1.96
C CYS A 33 6.39 -8.07 2.32
N ASP A 34 7.23 -9.00 1.85
CA ASP A 34 7.06 -10.45 2.01
C ASP A 34 5.67 -10.93 1.56
N ILE A 35 5.24 -10.45 0.39
CA ILE A 35 3.96 -10.83 -0.24
C ILE A 35 4.21 -11.46 -1.60
N THR A 36 3.29 -12.33 -2.02
CA THR A 36 3.39 -12.96 -3.34
C THR A 36 3.21 -11.93 -4.45
N SER A 37 3.95 -12.10 -5.55
CA SER A 37 3.81 -11.27 -6.74
C SER A 37 2.40 -11.31 -7.32
N GLU A 38 1.71 -12.45 -7.20
CA GLU A 38 0.30 -12.60 -7.57
C GLU A 38 -0.61 -11.71 -6.71
N TYR A 39 -0.46 -11.76 -5.38
CA TYR A 39 -1.22 -10.91 -4.47
C TYR A 39 -0.97 -9.43 -4.74
N MET A 40 0.29 -9.05 -4.96
CA MET A 40 0.65 -7.67 -5.30
C MET A 40 0.05 -7.24 -6.65
N CYS A 41 0.01 -8.13 -7.65
CA CYS A 41 -0.59 -7.85 -8.95
C CYS A 41 -2.11 -7.66 -8.83
N ASP A 42 -2.79 -8.50 -8.05
CA ASP A 42 -4.22 -8.35 -7.75
C ASP A 42 -4.53 -7.04 -6.99
N LEU A 43 -3.62 -6.63 -6.11
CA LEU A 43 -3.72 -5.40 -5.32
C LEU A 43 -3.55 -4.18 -6.23
N VAL A 44 -2.52 -4.15 -7.07
CA VAL A 44 -2.30 -3.08 -8.06
C VAL A 44 -3.43 -3.05 -9.11
N ALA A 45 -3.99 -4.20 -9.48
CA ALA A 45 -5.13 -4.29 -10.38
C ALA A 45 -6.48 -3.93 -9.72
N GLY A 46 -6.51 -3.68 -8.40
CA GLY A 46 -7.74 -3.40 -7.66
C GLY A 46 -8.70 -4.60 -7.55
N LYS A 47 -8.23 -5.82 -7.86
CA LYS A 47 -9.02 -7.06 -7.79
C LYS A 47 -9.20 -7.54 -6.35
N ARG A 48 -8.23 -7.24 -5.48
CA ARG A 48 -8.25 -7.64 -4.07
C ARG A 48 -7.80 -6.48 -3.19
N PRO A 49 -8.54 -6.17 -2.10
CA PRO A 49 -8.10 -5.15 -1.16
C PRO A 49 -6.84 -5.61 -0.39
N PRO A 50 -5.94 -4.69 0.00
CA PRO A 50 -4.88 -4.98 0.94
C PRO A 50 -5.47 -5.40 2.30
N THR A 51 -4.76 -6.27 3.01
CA THR A 51 -4.96 -6.43 4.46
C THR A 51 -4.35 -5.23 5.19
N VAL A 52 -4.74 -5.01 6.45
CA VAL A 52 -4.12 -3.97 7.30
C VAL A 52 -2.61 -4.20 7.38
N GLU A 53 -2.18 -5.44 7.64
CA GLU A 53 -0.76 -5.81 7.70
C GLU A 53 -0.01 -5.51 6.38
N ALA A 54 -0.60 -5.85 5.23
CA ALA A 54 0.00 -5.54 3.93
C ALA A 54 0.08 -4.03 3.70
N ALA A 55 -0.95 -3.27 4.08
CA ALA A 55 -0.96 -1.82 3.97
C ALA A 55 0.12 -1.17 4.86
N GLU A 56 0.28 -1.62 6.11
CA GLU A 56 1.33 -1.15 7.01
C GLU A 56 2.73 -1.41 6.46
N ARG A 57 2.98 -2.62 5.93
CA ARG A 57 4.26 -2.95 5.28
C ARG A 57 4.51 -2.09 4.06
N LEU A 58 3.50 -1.89 3.21
CA LEU A 58 3.60 -1.01 2.04
C LEU A 58 3.91 0.43 2.44
N ILE A 59 3.24 0.95 3.47
CA ILE A 59 3.50 2.29 4.01
C ILE A 59 4.94 2.40 4.53
N ALA A 60 5.43 1.38 5.25
CA ALA A 60 6.79 1.35 5.76
C ALA A 60 7.83 1.30 4.64
N VAL A 61 7.70 0.38 3.68
CA VAL A 61 8.64 0.19 2.57
C VAL A 61 8.64 1.38 1.62
N LEU A 62 7.47 1.84 1.20
CA LEU A 62 7.32 2.97 0.28
C LEU A 62 7.48 4.33 0.98
N HIS A 63 7.57 4.33 2.32
CA HIS A 63 7.63 5.51 3.18
C HIS A 63 6.50 6.49 2.87
N LEU A 64 5.28 5.96 2.74
CA LEU A 64 4.07 6.78 2.53
C LEU A 64 3.79 7.60 3.79
N ARG A 65 3.33 8.84 3.62
CA ARG A 65 3.03 9.77 4.72
C ARG A 65 1.75 10.53 4.42
N GLY A 66 1.09 10.99 5.49
CA GLY A 66 -0.11 11.83 5.39
C GLY A 66 -1.18 11.19 4.51
N GLU A 67 -1.62 11.93 3.49
CA GLU A 67 -2.70 11.52 2.60
C GLU A 67 -2.44 10.20 1.87
N ASP A 68 -1.21 9.93 1.44
CA ASP A 68 -0.87 8.68 0.72
C ASP A 68 -1.07 7.45 1.62
N ALA A 69 -0.68 7.54 2.89
CA ALA A 69 -0.86 6.46 3.87
C ALA A 69 -2.33 6.29 4.27
N THR A 70 -3.05 7.40 4.51
CA THR A 70 -4.48 7.39 4.80
C THR A 70 -5.29 6.83 3.62
N ALA A 71 -4.92 7.17 2.38
CA ALA A 71 -5.54 6.64 1.18
C ALA A 71 -5.35 5.13 1.08
N LEU A 72 -4.12 4.61 1.26
CA LEU A 72 -3.87 3.16 1.23
C LEU A 72 -4.70 2.42 2.30
N MET A 73 -4.74 2.94 3.52
CA MET A 73 -5.51 2.35 4.63
C MET A 73 -7.02 2.34 4.35
N ARG A 74 -7.54 3.33 3.62
CA ARG A 74 -8.96 3.39 3.23
C ARG A 74 -9.38 2.26 2.28
N PHE A 75 -8.43 1.67 1.56
CA PHE A 75 -8.69 0.52 0.68
C PHE A 75 -8.57 -0.82 1.40
N THR A 76 -8.13 -0.84 2.66
CA THR A 76 -8.07 -2.10 3.41
C THR A 76 -9.48 -2.67 3.57
N GLY A 77 -9.58 -3.99 3.44
CA GLY A 77 -10.86 -4.72 3.44
C GLY A 77 -11.60 -4.72 4.77
N ASP A 78 -11.03 -4.09 5.81
CA ASP A 78 -11.67 -3.93 7.11
C ASP A 78 -12.63 -2.74 7.06
N ARG A 79 -13.82 -2.98 6.49
CA ARG A 79 -14.96 -2.09 6.67
C ARG A 79 -15.58 -2.33 8.06
N ASP A 80 -14.80 -2.20 9.13
CA ASP A 80 -15.36 -1.78 10.42
C ASP A 80 -14.91 -0.35 10.73
N ILE A 81 -15.89 0.53 10.64
CA ILE A 81 -15.79 1.99 10.68
C ILE A 81 -15.48 2.55 12.07
N THR A 82 -14.93 1.77 13.01
CA THR A 82 -14.69 2.27 14.37
C THR A 82 -13.46 1.66 15.04
N GLY A 83 -12.37 2.41 15.12
CA GLY A 83 -11.27 2.10 16.04
C GLY A 83 -9.90 2.26 15.41
N VAL A 84 -9.50 3.51 15.17
CA VAL A 84 -8.07 3.85 15.08
C VAL A 84 -7.40 3.42 16.39
N ASN A 85 -6.83 2.21 16.41
CA ASN A 85 -5.71 1.89 17.27
C ASN A 85 -4.48 1.91 16.36
N PHE A 86 -3.79 3.05 16.33
CA PHE A 86 -2.42 3.12 15.82
C PHE A 86 -1.56 2.26 16.75
N GLY A 87 -1.58 0.94 16.51
CA GLY A 87 -0.67 -0.01 17.14
C GLY A 87 0.73 0.40 16.74
N VAL A 88 1.45 0.99 17.69
CA VAL A 88 2.89 1.22 17.62
C VAL A 88 3.57 -0.07 17.16
N VAL A 89 4.06 -0.09 15.92
CA VAL A 89 5.07 -1.05 15.50
C VAL A 89 6.33 -0.74 16.30
N HIS A 90 6.55 -1.51 17.36
CA HIS A 90 7.79 -1.51 18.10
C HIS A 90 8.94 -1.84 17.14
N PRO A 91 10.00 -1.01 17.08
CA PRO A 91 11.22 -1.42 16.40
C PRO A 91 11.93 -2.46 17.29
N SER A 92 12.28 -3.57 16.67
CA SER A 92 13.41 -4.43 17.05
C SER A 92 13.32 -5.21 18.36
N ALA A 93 13.24 -6.53 18.23
CA ALA A 93 14.09 -7.43 19.02
C ALA A 93 14.57 -8.54 18.07
N ILE A 94 15.81 -8.37 17.62
CA ILE A 94 16.66 -9.42 17.09
C ILE A 94 17.51 -9.84 18.29
N ASP A 95 17.62 -11.16 18.48
CA ASP A 95 18.27 -11.94 19.56
C ASP A 95 17.31 -12.47 20.65
#